data_AF-B0W4L1-F1
#
_entry.id   AF-B0W4L1-F1
#
_cell.length_a   1.000
_cell.length_b   1.000
_cell.length_c   1.000
_cell.angle_alpha   90.00
_cell.angle_beta   90.00
_cell.angle_gamma   90.00
#
_symmetry.space_group_name_H-M   'P 1'
#
loop_
_entity.id
_entity.type
_entity.pdbx_description
1 polymer ?
#
loop_
_entity_poly.entity_id
_entity_poly.type
_entity_poly.pdbx_seq_one_letter_code
_entity_poly.pdbx_strand_id
1 'polypeptide(L)'
;MKLVVTLLISLAAGAFSVKAEYSKKRVEEVLKVGNQCKQELSIPEEDNVIERALTRNDMRYMLCFYSKFNMLDANDNIVVDKVVNFMVEQYAEQVIRPVVTRCAKQGDPSVYDRLWKFYQCISTDKSW
;
A
#
# COMPACT_ATOMS: atom_id res chain seq x y z
N MET A 1 -14.49 -31.89 45.66
CA MET A 1 -14.87 -30.88 44.65
C MET A 1 -15.18 -29.60 45.40
N LYS A 2 -14.44 -28.50 45.27
CA LYS A 2 -13.96 -27.83 44.06
C LYS A 2 -12.54 -27.31 44.28
N LEU A 3 -11.69 -27.61 43.30
CA LEU A 3 -10.29 -27.24 43.25
C LEU A 3 -10.10 -25.71 43.21
N VAL A 4 -9.12 -25.25 44.01
CA VAL A 4 -8.02 -24.34 43.63
C VAL A 4 -8.47 -23.03 42.96
N VAL A 5 -8.70 -21.97 43.73
CA VAL A 5 -7.69 -20.94 44.04
C VAL A 5 -7.00 -20.38 42.78
N THR A 6 -7.55 -19.27 42.29
CA THR A 6 -6.83 -18.04 41.91
C THR A 6 -5.50 -18.19 41.15
N LEU A 7 -5.50 -17.94 39.83
CA LEU A 7 -4.62 -16.96 39.14
C LEU A 7 -4.74 -17.10 37.61
N LEU A 8 -4.41 -16.01 36.91
CA LEU A 8 -4.34 -15.81 35.44
C LEU A 8 -5.67 -15.34 34.82
N ILE A 9 -6.08 -14.08 35.03
CA ILE A 9 -5.57 -12.89 34.31
C ILE A 9 -5.74 -13.05 32.78
N SER A 10 -6.85 -12.48 32.29
CA SER A 10 -6.82 -11.52 31.18
C SER A 10 -6.10 -11.91 29.90
N LEU A 11 -6.57 -12.91 29.15
CA LEU A 11 -6.07 -13.15 27.77
C LEU A 11 -7.21 -13.55 26.82
N ALA A 12 -8.07 -12.59 26.51
CA ALA A 12 -8.71 -12.49 25.20
C ALA A 12 -9.25 -11.06 24.94
N ALA A 13 -8.50 -10.05 25.39
CA ALA A 13 -8.45 -8.77 24.68
C ALA A 13 -7.64 -9.01 23.38
N GLY A 14 -8.22 -9.82 22.49
CA GLY A 14 -7.57 -10.31 21.27
C GLY A 14 -8.31 -9.86 20.02
N ALA A 15 -9.16 -8.83 20.11
CA ALA A 15 -9.46 -8.00 18.96
C ALA A 15 -8.35 -6.94 18.90
N PHE A 16 -7.16 -7.34 18.41
CA PHE A 16 -6.25 -6.38 17.80
C PHE A 16 -7.03 -5.74 16.66
N SER A 17 -7.75 -4.68 16.97
CA SER A 17 -8.14 -3.68 16.00
C SER A 17 -6.83 -3.04 15.59
N VAL A 18 -6.12 -3.67 14.64
CA VAL A 18 -5.16 -2.98 13.79
C VAL A 18 -6.01 -2.04 12.93
N LYS A 19 -6.55 -0.99 13.55
CA LYS A 19 -6.78 0.24 12.83
C LYS A 19 -5.37 0.66 12.50
N ALA A 20 -4.96 0.42 11.25
CA ALA A 20 -3.71 0.88 10.72
C ALA A 20 -3.69 2.41 10.88
N GLU A 21 -3.20 2.86 12.03
CA GLU A 21 -3.13 4.25 12.39
C GLU A 21 -1.95 4.79 11.60
N TYR A 22 -2.20 5.24 10.36
CA TYR A 22 -1.19 5.94 9.59
C TYR A 22 -0.60 7.01 10.51
N SER A 23 0.73 7.03 10.66
CA SER A 23 1.37 8.15 11.33
C SER A 23 0.91 9.43 10.64
N LYS A 24 0.49 10.46 11.41
CA LYS A 24 0.00 11.73 10.83
C LYS A 24 0.97 12.27 9.77
N LYS A 25 2.27 12.11 10.02
CA LYS A 25 3.36 12.44 9.11
C LYS A 25 3.28 11.69 7.77
N ARG A 26 2.97 10.39 7.75
CA ARG A 26 2.81 9.62 6.51
C ARG A 26 1.55 10.01 5.76
N VAL A 27 0.44 10.30 6.45
CA VAL A 27 -0.76 10.84 5.79
C VAL A 27 -0.44 12.16 5.08
N GLU A 28 0.22 13.09 5.78
CA GLU A 28 0.64 14.37 5.22
C GLU A 28 1.58 14.20 4.01
N GLU A 29 2.52 13.26 4.09
CA GLU A 29 3.44 12.95 3.00
C GLU A 29 2.71 12.36 1.77
N VAL A 30 1.82 11.38 1.98
CA VAL A 30 0.99 10.79 0.92
C VAL A 30 0.11 11.84 0.26
N LEU A 31 -0.54 12.71 1.04
CA LEU A 31 -1.35 13.82 0.52
C LEU A 31 -0.50 14.83 -0.26
N LYS A 32 0.67 15.19 0.27
CA LYS A 32 1.61 16.10 -0.40
C LYS A 32 2.06 15.54 -1.75
N VAL A 33 2.51 14.29 -1.78
CA VAL A 33 2.94 13.61 -3.02
C VAL A 33 1.77 13.47 -3.98
N GLY A 34 0.59 13.11 -3.49
CA GLY A 34 -0.62 13.05 -4.30
C GLY A 34 -0.94 14.38 -4.98
N ASN A 35 -0.87 15.49 -4.24
CA ASN A 35 -1.09 16.83 -4.79
C ASN A 35 -0.01 17.25 -5.79
N GLN A 36 1.26 16.91 -5.54
CA GLN A 36 2.34 17.14 -6.51
C GLN A 36 2.07 16.41 -7.83
N CYS A 37 1.61 15.16 -7.78
CA CYS A 37 1.25 14.42 -8.99
C CYS A 37 0.04 15.02 -9.72
N LYS A 38 -0.94 15.55 -8.99
CA LYS A 38 -2.05 16.30 -9.62
C LYS A 38 -1.53 17.53 -10.37
N GLN A 39 -0.67 18.31 -9.74
CA GLN A 39 -0.08 19.51 -10.34
C GLN A 39 0.76 19.17 -11.59
N GLU A 40 1.66 18.19 -11.50
CA GLU A 40 2.53 17.79 -12.62
C GLU A 40 1.74 17.25 -13.81
N LEU A 41 0.61 16.58 -13.57
CA LEU A 41 -0.26 16.05 -14.60
C LEU A 41 -1.37 17.02 -15.03
N SER A 42 -1.35 18.26 -14.51
CA SER A 42 -2.39 19.28 -14.77
C SER A 42 -3.81 18.79 -14.47
N ILE A 43 -3.96 18.00 -13.41
CA ILE A 43 -5.23 17.46 -12.93
C ILE A 43 -5.85 18.48 -11.95
N PRO A 44 -7.12 18.89 -12.15
CA PRO A 44 -7.79 19.84 -11.26
C PRO A 44 -7.82 19.38 -9.79
N GLU A 45 -7.78 20.31 -8.84
CA GLU A 45 -7.70 19.99 -7.41
C GLU A 45 -8.94 19.25 -6.89
N GLU A 46 -10.11 19.56 -7.45
CA GLU A 46 -11.39 18.94 -7.16
C GLU A 46 -11.60 17.57 -7.84
N ASP A 47 -10.74 17.23 -8.81
CA ASP A 47 -10.86 16.00 -9.59
C ASP A 47 -10.53 14.75 -8.75
N ASN A 48 -11.41 13.73 -8.84
CA ASN A 48 -11.23 12.43 -8.16
C ASN A 48 -10.33 11.46 -8.95
N VAL A 49 -9.09 11.88 -9.20
CA VAL A 49 -8.10 11.08 -9.94
C VAL A 49 -7.79 9.75 -9.25
N ILE A 50 -7.87 9.70 -7.92
CA ILE A 50 -7.61 8.47 -7.17
C ILE A 50 -8.61 7.39 -7.57
N GLU A 51 -9.90 7.70 -7.61
CA GLU A 51 -10.93 6.74 -8.06
C GLU A 51 -10.69 6.26 -9.50
N ARG A 52 -10.31 7.17 -10.40
CA ARG A 52 -9.96 6.81 -11.79
C ARG A 52 -8.72 5.92 -11.86
N ALA A 53 -7.69 6.23 -11.09
CA ALA A 53 -6.47 5.45 -11.00
C ALA A 53 -6.74 4.02 -10.50
N LEU A 54 -7.58 3.88 -9.47
CA LEU A 54 -7.98 2.57 -8.92
C LEU A 54 -8.90 1.77 -9.85
N THR A 55 -9.44 2.41 -10.89
CA THR A 55 -10.23 1.76 -11.96
C THR A 55 -9.47 1.68 -13.30
N ARG A 56 -8.13 1.85 -13.27
CA ARG A 56 -7.20 1.84 -14.43
C ARG A 56 -7.33 3.05 -15.37
N ASN A 57 -8.28 3.94 -15.16
CA ASN A 57 -8.58 5.04 -16.08
C ASN A 57 -7.55 6.19 -16.05
N ASP A 58 -6.67 6.27 -15.04
CA ASP A 58 -5.62 7.30 -14.99
C ASP A 58 -4.29 6.76 -14.40
N MET A 59 -3.73 5.74 -15.06
CA MET A 59 -2.48 5.09 -14.59
C MET A 59 -1.25 6.02 -14.59
N ARG A 60 -1.31 7.18 -15.25
CA ARG A 60 -0.27 8.22 -15.16
C ARG A 60 -0.14 8.78 -13.75
N TYR A 61 -1.26 8.91 -13.04
CA TYR A 61 -1.25 9.31 -11.64
C TYR A 61 -0.57 8.28 -10.75
N MET A 62 -0.88 6.99 -10.96
CA MET A 62 -0.23 5.88 -10.25
C MET A 62 1.27 5.84 -10.52
N LEU A 63 1.67 5.99 -11.79
CA LEU A 63 3.08 6.05 -12.17
C LEU A 63 3.79 7.18 -11.43
N CYS A 64 3.26 8.41 -11.50
CA CYS A 64 3.83 9.54 -10.77
C CYS A 64 3.97 9.25 -9.27
N PHE A 65 2.90 8.75 -8.63
CA PHE A 65 2.90 8.46 -7.20
C PHE A 65 4.00 7.47 -6.81
N TYR A 66 4.09 6.34 -7.53
CA TYR A 66 5.12 5.32 -7.28
C TYR A 66 6.54 5.86 -7.53
N SER A 67 6.73 6.67 -8.57
CA SER A 67 8.02 7.30 -8.85
C SER A 67 8.45 8.27 -7.74
N LYS A 68 7.54 9.10 -7.20
CA LYS A 68 7.86 10.07 -6.12
C LYS A 68 8.29 9.38 -4.82
N PHE A 69 7.76 8.20 -4.55
CA PHE A 69 8.20 7.37 -3.41
C PHE A 69 9.42 6.48 -3.72
N ASN A 70 10.01 6.62 -4.91
CA ASN A 70 11.13 5.79 -5.38
C ASN A 70 10.80 4.29 -5.32
N MET A 71 9.56 3.93 -5.62
CA MET A 71 9.10 2.54 -5.64
C MET A 71 9.37 1.85 -6.98
N LEU A 72 9.90 2.58 -7.95
CA LEU A 72 10.25 2.10 -9.27
C LEU A 72 11.76 2.24 -9.51
N ASP A 73 12.34 1.28 -10.22
CA ASP A 73 13.72 1.37 -10.70
C ASP A 73 13.83 2.19 -12.00
N ALA A 74 15.03 2.29 -12.58
CA ALA A 74 15.28 3.05 -13.80
C ALA A 74 14.54 2.51 -15.05
N ASN A 75 14.00 1.28 -14.99
CA ASN A 75 13.23 0.64 -16.05
C ASN A 75 11.72 0.59 -15.70
N ASP A 76 11.30 1.37 -14.71
CA ASP A 76 9.95 1.37 -14.15
C ASP A 76 9.49 -0.01 -13.65
N ASN A 77 10.40 -0.83 -13.11
CA ASN A 77 10.04 -2.05 -12.38
C ASN A 77 9.84 -1.76 -10.91
N ILE A 78 8.93 -2.50 -10.28
CA ILE A 78 8.59 -2.33 -8.88
C ILE A 78 9.73 -2.83 -7.99
N VAL A 79 10.25 -1.92 -7.16
CA VAL A 79 11.28 -2.22 -6.17
C VAL A 79 10.61 -2.72 -4.89
N VAL A 80 10.61 -4.04 -4.72
CA VAL A 80 9.93 -4.75 -3.61
C VAL A 80 10.24 -4.11 -2.25
N ASP A 81 11.52 -3.89 -1.94
CA ASP A 81 11.91 -3.36 -0.63
C ASP A 81 11.36 -1.96 -0.37
N LYS A 82 11.23 -1.13 -1.40
CA LYS A 82 10.69 0.24 -1.27
C LYS A 82 9.20 0.21 -0.99
N VAL A 83 8.46 -0.68 -1.65
CA VAL A 83 7.03 -0.86 -1.39
C VAL A 83 6.79 -1.50 -0.02
N VAL A 84 7.56 -2.53 0.35
CA VAL A 84 7.46 -3.15 1.68
C VAL A 84 7.74 -2.10 2.76
N ASN A 85 8.82 -1.33 2.66
CA ASN A 85 9.14 -0.27 3.63
C ASN A 85 8.02 0.79 3.74
N PHE A 86 7.28 1.04 2.66
CA PHE A 86 6.11 1.91 2.70
C PHE A 86 4.91 1.28 3.40
N MET A 87 4.70 -0.03 3.25
CA MET A 87 3.54 -0.73 3.83
C MET A 87 3.75 -1.18 5.28
N VAL A 88 5.00 -1.37 5.74
CA VAL A 88 5.30 -1.88 7.09
C VAL A 88 4.99 -0.93 8.24
N GLU A 89 4.68 0.33 7.96
CA GLU A 89 4.09 1.21 8.99
C GLU A 89 2.67 0.80 9.37
N GLN A 90 2.00 -0.02 8.55
CA GLN A 90 0.62 -0.40 8.71
C GLN A 90 0.43 -1.90 8.92
N TYR A 91 1.26 -2.69 8.24
CA TYR A 91 1.15 -4.13 8.17
C TYR A 91 2.43 -4.76 8.68
N ALA A 92 2.32 -5.93 9.31
CA ALA A 92 3.51 -6.64 9.73
C ALA A 92 4.32 -7.09 8.51
N GLU A 93 5.64 -6.91 8.53
CA GLU A 93 6.50 -7.19 7.37
C GLU A 93 6.37 -8.63 6.87
N GLN A 94 6.30 -9.59 7.80
CA GLN A 94 6.13 -11.01 7.49
C GLN A 94 4.82 -11.32 6.76
N VAL A 95 3.82 -10.43 6.87
CA VAL A 95 2.54 -10.54 6.17
C VAL A 95 2.65 -9.91 4.78
N ILE A 96 3.19 -8.70 4.68
CA ILE A 96 3.13 -7.93 3.42
C ILE A 96 4.24 -8.30 2.43
N ARG A 97 5.44 -8.66 2.91
CA ARG A 97 6.59 -8.96 2.04
C ARG A 97 6.33 -10.11 1.06
N PRO A 98 5.74 -11.26 1.47
CA PRO A 98 5.43 -12.34 0.54
C PRO A 98 4.43 -11.90 -0.55
N VAL A 99 3.42 -11.12 -0.18
CA VAL A 99 2.39 -10.58 -1.10
C VAL A 99 3.04 -9.65 -2.12
N VAL A 100 3.78 -8.63 -1.67
CA VAL A 100 4.46 -7.67 -2.54
C VAL A 100 5.47 -8.36 -3.45
N THR A 101 6.27 -9.29 -2.91
CA THR A 101 7.28 -10.04 -3.70
C THR A 101 6.63 -10.85 -4.82
N ARG A 102 5.50 -11.51 -4.53
CA ARG A 102 4.75 -12.28 -5.52
C ARG A 102 4.13 -11.35 -6.57
N CYS A 103 3.50 -10.26 -6.13
CA CYS A 103 2.79 -9.33 -7.01
C CYS A 103 3.73 -8.48 -7.88
N ALA A 104 4.95 -8.18 -7.42
CA ALA A 104 5.91 -7.36 -8.18
C ALA A 104 6.52 -8.08 -9.40
N LYS A 105 6.40 -9.42 -9.49
CA LYS A 105 6.88 -10.22 -10.63
C LYS A 105 5.96 -10.03 -11.84
N GLN A 106 6.07 -8.88 -12.51
CA GLN A 106 5.33 -8.56 -13.73
C GLN A 106 6.29 -8.49 -14.92
N GLY A 107 5.97 -9.20 -16.00
CA GLY A 107 6.77 -9.25 -17.22
C GLY A 107 6.24 -8.39 -18.36
N ASP A 108 5.25 -7.53 -18.10
CA ASP A 108 4.62 -6.73 -19.15
C ASP A 108 5.53 -5.60 -19.63
N PRO A 109 5.56 -5.31 -20.94
CA PRO A 109 6.40 -4.24 -21.50
C PRO A 109 5.88 -2.85 -21.11
N SER A 110 4.57 -2.70 -20.94
CA SER A 110 3.92 -1.46 -20.53
C SER A 110 4.01 -1.26 -19.01
N VAL A 111 4.60 -0.15 -18.57
CA VAL A 111 4.63 0.23 -17.16
C VAL A 111 3.24 0.35 -16.55
N TYR A 112 2.27 0.86 -17.32
CA TYR A 112 0.89 1.00 -16.85
C TYR A 112 0.24 -0.36 -16.60
N ASP A 113 0.54 -1.35 -17.44
CA ASP A 113 0.01 -2.70 -17.25
C ASP A 113 0.68 -3.41 -16.07
N ARG A 114 2.00 -3.21 -15.87
CA ARG A 114 2.71 -3.72 -14.68
C ARG A 114 2.11 -3.14 -13.41
N LEU A 115 1.93 -1.82 -13.34
CA LEU A 115 1.34 -1.13 -12.17
C LEU A 115 -0.10 -1.58 -11.92
N TRP A 116 -0.91 -1.73 -12.97
CA TRP A 116 -2.29 -2.18 -12.83
C TRP A 116 -2.37 -3.60 -12.31
N LYS A 117 -1.61 -4.54 -12.88
CA LYS A 117 -1.57 -5.93 -12.42
C LYS A 117 -1.02 -6.05 -11.00
N PHE A 118 -0.01 -5.26 -10.65
CA PHE A 118 0.49 -5.18 -9.29
C PHE A 118 -0.61 -4.75 -8.31
N TYR A 119 -1.31 -3.66 -8.61
CA TYR A 119 -2.42 -3.16 -7.80
C TYR A 119 -3.53 -4.20 -7.66
N GLN A 120 -3.95 -4.85 -8.76
CA GLN A 120 -4.96 -5.91 -8.73
C GLN A 120 -4.50 -7.08 -7.85
N CYS A 121 -3.24 -7.50 -7.99
CA CYS A 121 -2.69 -8.61 -7.21
C CYS A 121 -2.70 -8.32 -5.70
N ILE A 122 -2.31 -7.12 -5.28
CA ILE A 122 -2.32 -6.72 -3.87
C ILE A 122 -3.74 -6.54 -3.34
N SER A 123 -4.63 -5.92 -4.11
CA SER A 123 -6.01 -5.62 -3.66
C SER A 123 -6.92 -6.85 -3.63
N THR A 124 -6.61 -7.90 -4.40
CA THR A 124 -7.35 -9.17 -4.36
C THR A 124 -6.93 -10.03 -3.18
N ASP A 125 -5.69 -9.89 -2.72
CA ASP A 125 -5.22 -10.60 -1.54
C ASP A 125 -5.72 -9.89 -0.28
N LYS A 126 -6.67 -10.50 0.43
CA LYS A 126 -7.22 -9.99 1.70
C LYS A 126 -6.49 -10.56 2.92
N SER A 127 -5.36 -11.26 2.73
CA SER A 127 -4.66 -11.94 3.82
C SER A 127 -3.79 -11.01 4.69
N TRP A 128 -3.96 -9.70 4.58
CA TRP A 128 -3.19 -8.67 5.30
C TRP A 128 -4.10 -7.61 5.93
#